data_AF-A0A433T0R7-F1
#
_entry.id   AF-A0A433T0R7-F1
#
_cell.length_a   1.000
_cell.length_b   1.000
_cell.length_c   1.000
_cell.angle_alpha   90.00
_cell.angle_beta   90.00
_cell.angle_gamma   90.00
#
_symmetry.space_group_name_H-M   'P 1'
#
loop_
_entity.id
_entity.type
_entity.pdbx_description
1 polymer ?
#
loop_
_entity_poly.entity_id
_entity_poly.type
_entity_poly.pdbx_seq_one_letter_code
_entity_poly.pdbx_strand_id
1 'polypeptide(L)'
;MSDVLVVYNVTKKNAGVYTCSLYSDRGRRELDATLTVINQGESLPFEPRCSLHVRRQIMEDPRTGCKTDEPVDIHYCMGSCGRSYSIPQVVSSASSSSLNQTCSCCTGGMKKLRTVTLKCPTGDNQTGFYFLLGGCRCRPCSV
;
A
#
# COMPACT_ATOMS: atom_id res chain seq x y z
N MET A 1 27.76 17.11 -16.64
CA MET A 1 28.20 16.15 -15.61
C MET A 1 27.11 16.12 -14.55
N SER A 2 26.59 14.95 -14.21
CA SER A 2 25.57 14.81 -13.17
C SER A 2 26.29 14.57 -11.85
N ASP A 3 26.22 15.52 -10.93
CA ASP A 3 26.84 15.41 -9.61
C ASP A 3 26.00 14.49 -8.73
N VAL A 4 26.48 13.26 -8.53
CA VAL A 4 25.82 12.24 -7.70
C VAL A 4 26.56 12.12 -6.37
N LEU A 5 25.87 12.41 -5.27
CA LEU A 5 26.35 12.12 -3.92
C LEU A 5 26.04 10.66 -3.57
N VAL A 6 27.07 9.83 -3.42
CA VAL A 6 26.95 8.42 -3.02
C VAL A 6 27.40 8.25 -1.58
N VAL A 7 26.56 7.63 -0.74
CA VAL A 7 26.85 7.37 0.68
C VAL A 7 26.87 5.86 0.92
N TYR A 8 27.95 5.34 1.49
CA TYR A 8 28.14 3.92 1.79
C TYR A 8 27.89 3.62 3.27
N ASN A 9 27.48 2.37 3.59
CA ASN A 9 27.31 1.87 4.97
C ASN A 9 26.42 2.75 5.86
N VAL A 10 25.33 3.25 5.30
CA VAL A 10 24.41 4.18 5.95
C VAL A 10 23.64 3.48 7.09
N THR A 11 23.64 4.08 8.29
CA THR A 11 22.90 3.62 9.48
C THR A 11 21.92 4.70 9.97
N LYS A 12 21.02 4.38 10.91
CA LYS A 12 20.08 5.38 11.48
C LYS A 12 20.76 6.62 12.07
N LYS A 13 22.01 6.50 12.53
CA LYS A 13 22.78 7.65 13.04
C LYS A 13 23.13 8.67 11.94
N ASN A 14 23.06 8.25 10.68
CA ASN A 14 23.31 9.10 9.51
C ASN A 14 22.04 9.76 8.98
N ALA A 15 20.87 9.49 9.57
CA ALA A 15 19.64 10.19 9.17
C ALA A 15 19.70 11.66 9.60
N GLY A 16 19.19 12.56 8.76
CA GLY A 16 19.22 14.00 9.06
C GLY A 16 19.06 14.88 7.83
N VAL A 17 19.13 16.19 8.04
CA VAL A 17 19.14 17.18 6.97
C VAL A 17 20.58 17.49 6.58
N TYR A 18 20.87 17.37 5.30
CA TYR A 18 22.16 17.64 4.68
C TYR A 18 22.03 18.91 3.84
N THR A 19 22.82 19.92 4.16
CA THR A 19 22.84 21.19 3.42
C THR A 19 24.08 21.23 2.53
N CYS A 20 23.86 21.33 1.22
CA CYS A 20 24.91 21.62 0.24
C CYS A 20 24.99 23.13 0.03
N SER A 21 26.15 23.72 0.32
CA SER A 21 26.41 25.14 0.07
C SER A 21 27.28 25.31 -1.18
N LEU A 22 26.72 25.96 -2.19
CA LEU A 22 27.41 26.33 -3.43
C LEU A 22 27.89 27.77 -3.33
N TYR A 23 29.16 27.99 -3.61
CA TYR A 23 29.78 29.31 -3.58
C TYR A 23 30.32 29.68 -4.96
N SER A 24 30.10 30.94 -5.34
CA SER A 24 30.71 31.56 -6.50
C SER A 24 31.02 33.02 -6.19
N ASP A 25 31.82 33.65 -7.03
CA ASP A 25 32.18 35.07 -6.97
C ASP A 25 30.95 36.00 -7.05
N ARG A 26 29.80 35.46 -7.50
CA ARG A 26 28.52 36.17 -7.69
C ARG A 26 27.48 35.86 -6.61
N GLY A 27 27.78 34.97 -5.66
CA GLY A 27 26.88 34.68 -4.54
C GLY A 27 26.94 33.25 -4.02
N ARG A 28 26.14 33.01 -2.98
CA ARG A 28 25.99 31.73 -2.27
C ARG A 28 24.58 31.17 -2.48
N ARG A 29 24.47 29.87 -2.69
CA ARG A 29 23.19 29.13 -2.72
C ARG A 29 23.28 27.92 -1.82
N GLU A 30 22.23 27.68 -1.05
CA GLU A 30 22.10 26.49 -0.20
C GLU A 30 21.00 25.57 -0.75
N LEU A 31 21.24 24.26 -0.66
CA LEU A 31 20.33 23.21 -1.08
C LEU A 31 20.23 22.18 0.04
N ASP A 32 19.03 21.99 0.58
CA ASP A 32 18.79 21.01 1.63
C ASP A 32 18.27 19.69 1.06
N ALA A 33 18.80 18.58 1.57
CA ALA A 33 18.36 17.23 1.28
C ALA A 33 18.17 16.46 2.59
N THR A 34 17.04 15.77 2.75
CA THR A 34 16.79 14.95 3.96
C THR A 34 17.13 13.49 3.67
N LEU A 35 18.10 12.93 4.40
CA LEU A 35 18.41 11.51 4.38
C LEU A 35 17.57 10.80 5.44
N THR A 36 16.69 9.91 5.00
CA THR A 36 15.98 8.99 5.89
C THR A 36 16.55 7.59 5.73
N VAL A 37 16.96 6.99 6.85
CA VAL A 37 17.52 5.64 6.87
C VAL A 37 16.51 4.70 7.51
N ILE A 38 16.14 3.66 6.78
CA ILE A 38 15.04 2.77 7.12
C ILE A 38 15.61 1.39 7.31
N ASN A 39 15.47 0.84 8.51
CA ASN A 39 15.99 -0.48 8.79
C ASN A 39 15.15 -1.56 8.09
N GLN A 40 15.76 -2.72 7.89
CA GLN A 40 15.08 -3.88 7.34
C GLN A 40 13.86 -4.24 8.20
N GLY A 41 12.66 -4.23 7.60
CA GLY A 41 11.39 -4.47 8.28
C GLY A 41 10.60 -3.21 8.67
N GLU A 42 11.20 -2.02 8.59
CA GLU A 42 10.48 -0.75 8.77
C GLU A 42 9.84 -0.30 7.45
N SER A 43 8.60 0.22 7.53
CA SER A 43 7.90 0.80 6.37
C SER A 43 8.51 2.15 5.99
N LEU A 44 8.47 2.51 4.70
CA LEU A 44 8.76 3.88 4.26
C LEU A 44 7.95 4.89 5.07
N PRO A 45 8.51 6.05 5.48
CA PRO A 45 7.77 7.07 6.24
C PRO A 45 6.56 7.63 5.47
N PHE A 46 6.45 7.34 4.17
CA PHE A 46 5.39 7.80 3.28
C PHE A 46 4.41 6.69 2.86
N GLU A 47 4.63 5.44 3.23
CA GLU A 47 3.64 4.39 2.93
C GLU A 47 2.60 4.32 4.05
N PRO A 48 1.33 4.66 3.78
CA PRO A 48 0.29 4.54 4.79
C PRO A 48 0.17 3.08 5.21
N ARG A 49 0.15 2.84 6.52
CA ARG A 49 -0.07 1.50 7.07
C ARG A 49 -1.42 0.95 6.59
N CYS A 50 -1.51 -0.37 6.51
CA CYS A 50 -2.77 -1.06 6.24
C CYS A 50 -3.89 -0.53 7.15
N SER A 51 -4.89 0.10 6.53
CA SER A 51 -5.95 0.83 7.22
C SER A 51 -7.27 0.73 6.47
N LEU A 52 -8.36 0.99 7.20
CA LEU A 52 -9.71 1.00 6.65
C LEU A 52 -10.00 2.39 6.06
N HIS A 53 -10.45 2.39 4.82
CA HIS A 53 -10.85 3.59 4.09
C HIS A 53 -12.32 3.52 3.77
N VAL A 54 -12.95 4.68 3.67
CA VAL A 54 -14.35 4.83 3.29
C VAL A 54 -14.42 5.71 2.06
N ARG A 55 -15.11 5.23 1.03
CA ARG A 55 -15.41 6.01 -0.17
C ARG A 55 -16.89 5.89 -0.49
N ARG A 56 -17.50 7.01 -0.84
CA ARG A 56 -18.87 7.06 -1.32
C ARG A 56 -18.88 7.03 -2.84
N GLN A 57 -19.58 6.08 -3.45
CA GLN A 57 -19.68 5.99 -4.91
C GLN A 57 -20.92 5.20 -5.35
N ILE A 58 -21.33 5.38 -6.61
CA ILE A 58 -22.31 4.50 -7.26
C ILE A 58 -21.63 3.14 -7.48
N MET A 59 -22.29 2.07 -7.03
CA MET A 59 -21.84 0.71 -7.32
C MET A 59 -22.58 0.16 -8.52
N GLU A 60 -21.86 -0.58 -9.35
CA GLU A 60 -22.40 -1.25 -10.52
C GLU A 60 -22.17 -2.76 -10.39
N ASP A 61 -23.20 -3.55 -10.65
CA ASP A 61 -23.05 -4.99 -10.84
C ASP A 61 -22.47 -5.21 -12.26
N PRO A 62 -21.21 -5.68 -12.39
CA PRO A 62 -20.57 -5.82 -13.69
C PRO A 62 -21.20 -6.91 -14.58
N ARG A 63 -22.06 -7.78 -14.03
CA ARG A 63 -22.74 -8.83 -14.81
C ARG A 63 -24.01 -8.33 -15.49
N THR A 64 -24.75 -7.45 -14.82
CA THR A 64 -26.07 -6.99 -15.26
C THR A 64 -26.06 -5.53 -15.71
N GLY A 65 -25.02 -4.76 -15.37
CA GLY A 65 -24.94 -3.32 -15.59
C GLY A 65 -25.87 -2.50 -14.68
N CYS A 66 -26.55 -3.15 -13.71
CA CYS A 66 -27.43 -2.46 -12.77
C CYS A 66 -26.61 -1.64 -11.78
N LYS A 67 -27.08 -0.43 -11.47
CA LYS A 67 -26.35 0.53 -10.62
C LYS A 67 -27.15 0.89 -9.39
N THR A 68 -26.48 1.20 -8.27
CA THR A 68 -27.17 1.74 -7.10
C THR A 68 -27.86 3.05 -7.45
N ASP A 69 -29.06 3.26 -6.89
CA ASP A 69 -29.82 4.49 -7.14
C ASP A 69 -29.08 5.73 -6.61
N GLU A 70 -28.50 5.60 -5.42
CA GLU A 70 -27.69 6.64 -4.79
C GLU A 70 -26.26 6.16 -4.52
N PRO A 71 -25.29 7.09 -4.36
CA PRO A 71 -23.94 6.74 -3.93
C PRO A 71 -23.96 6.13 -2.53
N VAL A 72 -23.35 4.96 -2.38
CA VAL A 72 -23.30 4.22 -1.10
C VAL A 72 -21.90 4.27 -0.50
N ASP A 73 -21.81 4.15 0.82
CA ASP A 73 -20.53 4.06 1.52
C ASP A 73 -19.93 2.66 1.35
N ILE A 74 -18.70 2.64 0.82
CA ILE A 74 -17.91 1.44 0.61
C ILE A 74 -16.71 1.48 1.54
N HIS A 75 -16.55 0.42 2.32
CA HIS A 75 -15.40 0.22 3.18
C HIS A 75 -14.39 -0.67 2.47
N TYR A 76 -13.16 -0.20 2.29
CA TYR A 76 -12.09 -0.96 1.64
C TYR A 76 -10.79 -0.84 2.41
N CYS A 77 -9.90 -1.84 2.25
CA CYS A 77 -8.60 -1.85 2.89
C CYS A 77 -7.54 -1.40 1.90
N MET A 78 -6.67 -0.49 2.34
CA MET A 78 -5.54 -0.01 1.55
C MET A 78 -4.38 0.34 2.47
N GLY A 79 -3.16 0.12 1.98
CA GLY A 79 -1.93 0.46 2.66
C GLY A 79 -0.89 -0.65 2.58
N SER A 80 0.27 -0.36 3.15
CA SER A 80 1.42 -1.25 3.18
C SER A 80 1.38 -2.17 4.41
N CYS A 81 1.81 -3.42 4.19
CA CYS A 81 1.96 -4.44 5.24
C CYS A 81 3.43 -4.76 5.55
N GLY A 82 4.32 -3.83 5.21
CA GLY A 82 5.75 -4.05 5.27
C GLY A 82 6.29 -4.68 3.99
N ARG A 83 7.59 -4.93 3.97
CA ARG A 83 8.29 -5.46 2.79
C ARG A 83 8.11 -6.96 2.66
N SER A 84 7.89 -7.41 1.43
CA SER A 84 8.01 -8.82 1.06
C SER A 84 9.46 -9.16 0.73
N TYR A 85 9.89 -10.38 1.05
CA TYR A 85 11.18 -10.91 0.61
C TYR A 85 11.07 -12.38 0.23
N SER A 86 12.02 -12.83 -0.59
CA SER A 86 12.22 -14.23 -0.93
C SER A 86 13.73 -14.48 -0.96
N ILE A 87 14.21 -15.29 -0.02
CA ILE A 87 15.65 -15.56 0.15
C ILE A 87 15.87 -17.07 0.00
N PRO A 88 16.76 -17.52 -0.92
CA PRO A 88 17.16 -18.92 -1.03
C PRO A 88 17.80 -19.42 0.27
N GLN A 89 17.46 -20.63 0.68
CA GLN A 89 18.11 -21.29 1.82
C GLN A 89 19.06 -22.38 1.36
N VAL A 90 20.19 -22.49 2.05
CA VAL A 90 21.09 -23.63 1.90
C VAL A 90 20.40 -24.85 2.47
N VAL A 91 20.26 -25.88 1.65
CA VAL A 91 19.67 -27.16 2.02
C VAL A 91 20.69 -28.26 1.78
N SER A 92 20.66 -29.29 2.62
CA SER A 92 21.64 -30.39 2.56
C SER A 92 21.35 -31.40 1.44
N SER A 93 20.20 -31.31 0.76
CA SER A 93 19.81 -32.19 -0.33
C SER A 93 19.43 -31.41 -1.58
N ALA A 94 20.01 -31.80 -2.72
CA ALA A 94 19.76 -31.20 -4.04
C ALA A 94 18.33 -31.39 -4.56
N SER A 95 17.53 -32.23 -3.90
CA SER A 95 16.11 -32.48 -4.21
C SER A 95 15.15 -31.54 -3.50
N SER A 96 15.63 -30.64 -2.64
CA SER A 96 14.79 -29.67 -1.95
C SER A 96 15.08 -28.25 -2.43
N SER A 97 14.04 -27.49 -2.73
CA SER A 97 14.11 -26.05 -2.93
C SER A 97 13.42 -25.39 -1.74
N SER A 98 14.21 -24.92 -0.76
CA SER A 98 13.66 -24.17 0.37
C SER A 98 13.86 -22.68 0.14
N LEU A 99 12.75 -21.95 0.06
CA LEU A 99 12.72 -20.49 0.00
C LEU A 99 12.15 -19.98 1.32
N ASN A 100 12.90 -19.10 2.00
CA ASN A 100 12.36 -18.32 3.08
C ASN A 100 11.66 -17.11 2.48
N GLN A 101 10.34 -17.18 2.41
CA GLN A 101 9.50 -16.13 1.88
C GLN A 101 8.60 -15.54 2.96
N THR A 102 8.44 -14.23 2.93
CA THR A 102 7.44 -13.54 3.74
C THR A 102 6.77 -12.51 2.85
N CYS A 103 5.44 -12.60 2.77
CA CYS A 103 4.60 -11.65 2.05
C CYS A 103 3.29 -11.49 2.80
N SER A 104 2.89 -10.25 3.06
CA SER A 104 1.64 -9.94 3.74
C SER A 104 0.83 -8.91 2.95
N CYS A 105 -0.46 -9.15 2.85
CA CYS A 105 -1.41 -8.36 2.10
C CYS A 105 -2.35 -7.63 3.07
N CYS A 106 -2.70 -6.38 2.75
CA CYS A 106 -3.66 -5.60 3.52
C CYS A 106 -5.07 -6.09 3.19
N THR A 107 -5.67 -6.87 4.09
CA THR A 107 -6.96 -7.54 3.83
C THR A 107 -8.00 -7.16 4.87
N GLY A 108 -9.26 -7.12 4.45
CA GLY A 108 -10.39 -6.80 5.31
C GLY A 108 -11.07 -8.02 5.89
N GLY A 109 -11.58 -7.88 7.11
CA GLY A 109 -12.60 -8.79 7.64
C GLY A 109 -14.00 -8.31 7.26
N MET A 110 -14.83 -9.20 6.71
CA MET A 110 -16.26 -8.93 6.51
C MET A 110 -16.92 -8.71 7.87
N LYS A 111 -17.74 -7.67 7.99
CA LYS A 111 -18.45 -7.33 9.24
C LYS A 111 -19.96 -7.33 9.09
N LYS A 112 -20.49 -6.73 8.02
CA LYS A 112 -21.93 -6.53 7.86
C LYS A 112 -22.34 -6.63 6.40
N LEU A 113 -23.39 -7.40 6.12
CA LEU A 113 -24.07 -7.39 4.82
C LEU A 113 -24.97 -6.16 4.73
N ARG A 114 -24.94 -5.47 3.59
CA ARG A 114 -25.82 -4.36 3.25
C ARG A 114 -26.65 -4.74 2.03
N THR A 115 -27.91 -4.32 2.09
CA THR A 115 -28.89 -4.46 1.01
C THR A 115 -29.14 -3.09 0.42
N VAL A 116 -29.17 -3.02 -0.90
CA VAL A 116 -29.35 -1.78 -1.67
C VAL A 116 -30.30 -2.00 -2.83
N THR A 117 -30.96 -0.95 -3.26
CA THR A 117 -31.76 -0.97 -4.48
C THR A 117 -30.89 -0.61 -5.67
N LEU A 118 -30.96 -1.42 -6.72
CA LEU A 118 -30.29 -1.21 -8.00
C LEU A 118 -31.30 -0.82 -9.07
N LYS A 119 -30.97 0.17 -9.89
CA LYS A 119 -31.66 0.53 -11.12
C LYS A 119 -30.96 -0.13 -12.29
N CYS A 120 -31.68 -0.95 -13.04
CA CYS A 120 -31.15 -1.66 -14.19
C CYS A 120 -31.37 -0.90 -15.50
N PRO A 121 -30.53 -1.11 -16.53
CA PRO A 121 -30.73 -0.52 -17.85
C PRO A 121 -32.08 -0.87 -18.50
N THR A 122 -32.68 -2.01 -18.11
CA THR A 122 -34.00 -2.45 -18.59
C THR A 122 -35.16 -1.64 -18.01
N GLY A 123 -34.90 -0.76 -17.03
CA GLY A 123 -35.93 0.00 -16.31
C GLY A 123 -36.45 -0.69 -15.05
N ASP A 124 -36.12 -1.97 -14.86
CA ASP A 124 -36.49 -2.72 -13.66
C ASP A 124 -35.60 -2.34 -12.46
N ASN A 125 -36.16 -2.47 -11.26
CA ASN A 125 -35.42 -2.36 -10.01
C ASN A 125 -35.06 -3.75 -9.49
N GLN A 126 -33.82 -3.93 -9.06
CA GLN A 126 -33.34 -5.16 -8.44
C GLN A 126 -32.78 -4.89 -7.04
N THR A 127 -32.72 -5.94 -6.22
CA THR A 127 -32.08 -5.87 -4.91
C THR A 127 -30.64 -6.34 -5.02
N GLY A 128 -29.69 -5.46 -4.69
CA GLY A 128 -28.27 -5.74 -4.62
C GLY A 128 -27.79 -5.98 -3.19
N PHE A 129 -26.65 -6.67 -3.07
CA PHE A 129 -26.04 -6.95 -1.79
C PHE A 129 -24.53 -6.71 -1.85
N TYR A 130 -23.97 -6.11 -0.80
CA TYR A 130 -22.53 -5.96 -0.65
C TYR A 130 -22.11 -6.03 0.82
N PHE A 131 -20.87 -6.46 1.08
CA PHE A 131 -20.33 -6.55 2.44
C PHE A 131 -19.53 -5.30 2.82
N LEU A 132 -19.80 -4.76 4.00
CA LEU A 132 -18.95 -3.77 4.64
C LEU A 132 -17.82 -4.46 5.41
N LEU A 133 -16.60 -3.98 5.20
CA LEU A 133 -15.43 -4.37 5.97
C LEU A 133 -15.46 -3.70 7.35
N GLY A 134 -15.10 -4.47 8.37
CA GLY A 134 -15.08 -4.02 9.76
C GLY A 134 -13.73 -3.52 10.27
N GLY A 135 -12.67 -3.86 9.56
CA GLY A 135 -11.30 -3.58 9.94
C GLY A 135 -10.34 -4.24 8.96
N CYS A 136 -9.12 -3.72 8.92
CA CYS A 136 -8.06 -4.15 8.02
C CYS A 136 -6.90 -4.69 8.84
N ARG A 137 -6.28 -5.77 8.35
CA ARG A 137 -5.08 -6.34 8.96
C ARG A 137 -4.18 -6.96 7.91
N CYS A 138 -2.90 -6.98 8.23
CA CYS A 138 -1.90 -7.67 7.44
C CYS A 138 -2.01 -9.18 7.68
N ARG A 139 -2.18 -9.91 6.59
CA ARG A 139 -2.29 -11.38 6.58
C ARG A 139 -1.40 -11.95 5.49
N PRO A 140 -0.88 -13.18 5.64
CA PRO A 140 -0.15 -13.85 4.57
C PRO A 140 -0.94 -13.79 3.26
N CYS A 141 -0.31 -13.37 2.19
CA CYS A 141 -0.96 -13.33 0.89
C CYS A 141 -1.29 -14.77 0.47
N SER A 142 -2.57 -15.08 0.31
CA SER A 142 -3.03 -16.33 -0.29
C SER A 142 -2.96 -16.11 -1.81
N VAL A 143 -1.97 -16.69 -2.47
CA VAL A 143 -1.92 -16.76 -3.95
C VAL A 143 -2.57 -18.06 -4.37
#